data_AF-A0A2G4SFE1-F1
#
_entry.id   AF-A0A2G4SFE1-F1
#
_cell.length_a   1.000
_cell.length_b   1.000
_cell.length_c   1.000
_cell.angle_alpha   90.00
_cell.angle_beta   90.00
_cell.angle_gamma   90.00
#
_symmetry.space_group_name_H-M   'P 1'
#
loop_
_entity.id
_entity.type
_entity.pdbx_description
1 polymer ?
#
loop_
_entity_poly.entity_id
_entity_poly.type
_entity_poly.pdbx_seq_one_letter_code
_entity_poly.pdbx_strand_id
1 'polypeptide(L)'
;MFIGNRGIGVGSRIKRYQRYGGDWKQKLHEQETQVCITNENMTSQTCVYCFSKLDHPIHKRMIKGKEITVTSKGPFICRNPKCVLVTKRQPVKSRDTLSALTVGLLGLSYILFHRTFPCCETSLSQSSTEFTNITSSFLNARERLGSDDVT
;
A
#
# COMPACT_ATOMS: atom_id res chain seq x y z
N MET A 1 -2.25 2.10 14.10
CA MET A 1 -3.72 2.30 14.04
C MET A 1 -4.39 1.25 14.92
N PHE A 2 -4.89 1.62 16.10
CA PHE A 2 -5.79 0.79 16.92
C PHE A 2 -6.91 1.68 17.47
N ILE A 3 -8.10 1.10 17.52
CA ILE A 3 -9.41 1.72 17.72
C ILE A 3 -9.63 2.13 19.18
N GLY A 4 -9.93 3.41 19.42
CA GLY A 4 -10.75 3.91 20.53
C GLY A 4 -10.06 4.69 21.65
N ASN A 5 -10.46 5.96 21.85
CA ASN A 5 -10.10 6.83 22.98
C ASN A 5 -10.73 6.44 24.33
N ARG A 6 -11.24 5.20 24.48
CA ARG A 6 -11.86 4.74 25.74
C ARG A 6 -10.89 3.78 26.40
N GLY A 7 -10.44 4.16 27.60
CA GLY A 7 -9.33 3.56 28.34
C GLY A 7 -9.20 2.03 28.28
N ILE A 8 -7.97 1.58 28.51
CA ILE A 8 -7.45 0.22 28.28
C ILE A 8 -8.27 -0.87 29.00
N GLY A 9 -9.00 -0.51 30.06
CA GLY A 9 -9.86 -1.45 30.81
C GLY A 9 -9.06 -2.51 31.55
N VAL A 10 -7.79 -2.25 31.87
CA VAL A 10 -6.94 -3.13 32.68
C VAL A 10 -7.57 -3.33 34.05
N GLY A 11 -7.64 -4.57 34.53
CA GLY A 11 -8.29 -4.90 35.80
C GLY A 11 -9.81 -5.06 35.71
N SER A 12 -10.46 -4.63 34.62
CA SER A 12 -11.86 -4.96 34.36
C SER A 12 -12.02 -6.39 33.84
N ARG A 13 -13.20 -7.00 34.06
CA ARG A 13 -13.52 -8.35 33.59
C ARG A 13 -14.44 -8.29 32.37
N ILE A 14 -14.13 -9.08 31.33
CA ILE A 14 -15.06 -9.36 30.24
C ILE A 14 -15.28 -10.86 30.14
N LYS A 15 -16.55 -11.28 30.15
CA LYS A 15 -16.93 -12.70 30.11
C LYS A 15 -16.18 -13.54 31.16
N ARG A 16 -16.00 -12.99 32.37
CA ARG A 16 -15.24 -13.57 33.50
C ARG A 16 -13.72 -13.66 33.33
N TYR A 17 -13.16 -13.27 32.19
CA TYR A 17 -11.72 -13.14 32.02
C TYR A 17 -11.26 -11.74 32.42
N GLN A 18 -10.26 -11.68 33.28
CA GLN A 18 -9.64 -10.41 33.70
C GLN A 18 -8.72 -9.90 32.60
N ARG A 19 -8.88 -8.63 32.24
CA ARG A 19 -8.01 -7.97 31.27
C ARG A 19 -6.68 -7.63 31.93
N TYR A 20 -5.62 -8.27 31.43
CA TYR A 20 -4.23 -7.98 31.80
C TYR A 20 -3.54 -7.25 30.64
N GLY A 21 -2.58 -6.38 31.00
CA GLY A 21 -1.85 -5.54 30.05
C GLY A 21 -2.36 -4.10 30.05
N GLY A 22 -1.44 -3.16 30.31
CA GLY A 22 -1.63 -1.71 30.16
C GLY A 22 -0.85 -1.14 28.98
N ASP A 23 -0.44 0.12 29.08
CA ASP A 23 0.31 0.81 28.02
C ASP A 23 1.72 0.27 27.80
N TRP A 24 2.15 -0.81 28.45
CA TRP A 24 3.53 -1.30 28.32
C TRP A 24 3.91 -1.62 26.87
N LYS A 25 3.01 -2.20 26.07
CA LYS A 25 3.24 -2.39 24.62
C LYS A 25 3.27 -1.06 23.88
N GLN A 26 2.34 -0.15 24.20
CA GLN A 26 2.33 1.16 23.58
C GLN A 26 3.61 1.92 23.90
N LYS A 27 3.99 2.07 25.18
CA LYS A 27 5.24 2.67 25.66
C LYS A 27 6.49 2.04 25.04
N LEU A 28 6.52 0.71 24.91
CA LEU A 28 7.60 0.00 24.23
C LEU A 28 7.70 0.39 22.74
N HIS A 29 6.57 0.56 22.06
CA HIS A 29 6.52 0.95 20.65
C HIS A 29 6.59 2.47 20.41
N GLU A 30 6.23 3.28 21.40
CA GLU A 30 6.23 4.75 21.38
C GLU A 30 7.66 5.31 21.45
N GLN A 31 8.60 4.53 21.99
CA GLN A 31 9.99 4.95 22.15
C GLN A 31 10.89 4.62 20.94
N GLU A 32 10.57 3.62 20.10
CA GLU A 32 11.55 3.11 19.11
C GLU A 32 11.05 3.01 17.66
N THR A 33 9.80 3.34 17.34
CA THR A 33 9.29 3.19 15.96
C THR A 33 9.08 4.55 15.29
N GLN A 34 9.88 4.84 14.27
CA GLN A 34 9.63 5.99 13.39
C GLN A 34 8.36 5.73 12.55
N VAL A 35 7.38 6.62 12.68
CA VAL A 35 6.14 6.59 11.90
C VAL A 35 6.19 7.71 10.86
N CYS A 36 6.02 7.35 9.59
CA CYS A 36 5.88 8.31 8.50
C CYS A 36 4.39 8.44 8.12
N ILE A 37 3.90 9.68 8.03
CA ILE A 37 2.55 9.97 7.52
C ILE A 37 2.69 10.38 6.06
N THR A 38 2.06 9.62 5.17
CA THR A 38 2.07 9.89 3.73
C THR A 38 0.68 10.18 3.21
N ASN A 39 0.60 10.91 2.10
CA ASN A 39 -0.65 11.16 1.40
C ASN A 39 -1.26 9.84 0.88
N GLU A 40 -2.49 9.50 1.31
CA GLU A 40 -3.19 8.29 0.89
C GLU A 40 -3.94 8.45 -0.46
N ASN A 41 -3.83 9.60 -1.11
CA ASN A 41 -4.59 9.91 -2.32
C ASN A 41 -4.41 8.85 -3.42
N MET A 42 -5.53 8.31 -3.91
CA MET A 42 -5.60 7.29 -4.97
C MET A 42 -4.83 5.98 -4.72
N THR A 43 -4.32 5.72 -3.51
CA THR A 43 -3.53 4.51 -3.20
C THR A 43 -4.27 3.20 -3.43
N SER A 44 -5.60 3.22 -3.31
CA SER A 44 -6.49 2.09 -3.61
C SER A 44 -7.02 2.10 -5.05
N GLN A 45 -6.80 3.15 -5.82
CA GLN A 45 -7.44 3.33 -7.14
C GLN A 45 -6.46 3.30 -8.30
N THR A 46 -5.16 3.30 -8.03
CA THR A 46 -4.12 3.34 -9.06
C THR A 46 -3.23 2.10 -8.99
N CYS A 47 -2.90 1.54 -10.14
CA CYS A 47 -1.99 0.41 -10.24
C CYS A 47 -0.54 0.87 -10.00
N VAL A 48 0.14 0.25 -9.03
CA VAL A 48 1.54 0.58 -8.71
C VAL A 48 2.51 0.30 -9.87
N TYR A 49 2.17 -0.64 -10.76
CA TYR A 49 3.07 -1.06 -11.85
C TYR A 49 2.95 -0.22 -13.12
N CYS A 50 1.75 0.25 -13.45
CA CYS A 50 1.50 0.96 -14.71
C CYS A 50 0.83 2.32 -14.53
N PHE A 51 0.64 2.75 -13.28
CA PHE A 51 0.03 4.02 -12.89
C PHE A 51 -1.36 4.31 -13.51
N SER A 52 -2.00 3.28 -14.05
CA SER A 52 -3.34 3.37 -14.62
C SER A 52 -4.39 3.14 -13.55
N LYS A 53 -5.57 3.73 -13.73
CA LYS A 53 -6.70 3.53 -12.83
C LYS A 53 -7.13 2.06 -12.79
N LEU A 54 -7.51 1.60 -11.61
CA LEU A 54 -8.00 0.25 -11.34
C LEU A 54 -9.53 0.21 -11.34
N ASP A 55 -10.06 -0.92 -11.75
CA ASP A 55 -11.50 -1.18 -11.75
C ASP A 55 -11.87 -2.22 -10.69
N HIS A 56 -13.13 -2.19 -10.26
CA HIS A 56 -13.68 -3.27 -9.46
C HIS A 56 -14.08 -4.45 -10.36
N PRO A 57 -13.74 -5.70 -10.00
CA PRO A 57 -14.19 -6.86 -10.73
C PRO A 57 -15.71 -7.03 -10.59
N ILE A 58 -16.33 -7.31 -11.72
CA ILE A 58 -17.78 -7.50 -11.86
C ILE A 58 -18.02 -8.99 -12.10
N HIS A 59 -18.92 -9.57 -11.32
CA HIS A 59 -19.33 -10.96 -11.46
C HIS A 59 -20.85 -11.05 -11.46
N LYS A 60 -21.39 -12.02 -12.19
CA LYS A 60 -22.82 -12.26 -12.25
C LYS A 60 -23.23 -13.21 -11.13
N ARG A 61 -24.30 -12.89 -10.42
CA ARG A 61 -24.87 -13.72 -9.35
C ARG A 61 -26.36 -13.90 -9.59
N MET A 62 -26.83 -15.14 -9.50
CA MET A 62 -28.26 -15.44 -9.48
C MET A 62 -28.82 -15.13 -8.09
N ILE A 63 -29.78 -14.22 -8.01
CA ILE A 63 -30.51 -13.90 -6.77
C ILE A 63 -32.00 -13.99 -7.08
N LYS A 64 -32.71 -14.89 -6.37
CA LYS A 64 -34.16 -15.11 -6.56
C LYS A 64 -34.56 -15.35 -8.03
N GLY A 65 -33.76 -16.16 -8.76
CA GLY A 65 -34.02 -16.51 -10.16
C GLY A 65 -33.71 -15.40 -11.18
N LYS A 66 -33.24 -14.22 -10.76
CA LYS A 66 -32.77 -13.16 -11.66
C LYS A 66 -31.24 -13.09 -11.68
N GLU A 67 -30.68 -12.93 -12.88
CA GLU A 67 -29.24 -12.67 -13.06
C GLU A 67 -28.95 -11.21 -12.69
N ILE A 68 -28.16 -10.99 -11.64
CA ILE A 68 -27.78 -9.66 -11.16
C ILE A 68 -26.27 -9.50 -11.28
N THR A 69 -25.84 -8.39 -11.86
CA THR A 69 -24.43 -8.01 -11.92
C THR A 69 -24.01 -7.42 -10.58
N VAL A 70 -23.05 -8.05 -9.92
CA VAL A 70 -22.54 -7.62 -8.61
C VAL A 70 -21.08 -7.19 -8.74
N THR A 71 -20.77 -6.03 -8.19
CA THR A 71 -19.40 -5.51 -8.11
C THR A 71 -18.74 -5.98 -6.82
N SER A 72 -17.56 -6.61 -6.93
CA SER A 72 -16.79 -7.01 -5.75
C SER A 72 -15.93 -5.84 -5.26
N LYS A 73 -16.09 -5.47 -3.98
CA LYS A 73 -15.40 -4.31 -3.38
C LYS A 73 -14.02 -4.63 -2.78
N GLY A 74 -13.67 -5.91 -2.66
CA GLY A 74 -12.43 -6.35 -2.03
C GLY A 74 -11.21 -6.34 -2.97
N PRO A 75 -11.29 -6.97 -4.16
CA PRO A 75 -10.22 -6.95 -5.12
C PRO A 75 -10.34 -5.79 -6.13
N PHE A 76 -9.23 -5.48 -6.77
CA PHE A 76 -9.13 -4.62 -7.93
C PHE A 76 -8.56 -5.37 -9.11
N ILE A 77 -8.93 -4.95 -10.32
CA ILE A 77 -8.39 -5.47 -11.57
C ILE A 77 -7.72 -4.36 -12.37
N CYS A 78 -6.50 -4.63 -12.84
CA CYS A 78 -5.83 -3.80 -13.83
C CYS A 78 -6.22 -4.24 -15.24
N ARG A 79 -6.70 -3.32 -16.07
CA ARG A 79 -7.10 -3.59 -17.47
C ARG A 79 -6.07 -3.15 -18.50
N ASN A 80 -4.97 -2.52 -18.09
CA ASN A 80 -3.96 -2.02 -19.02
C ASN A 80 -3.19 -3.21 -19.62
N PRO A 81 -3.29 -3.50 -20.94
CA PRO A 81 -2.65 -4.66 -21.56
C PRO A 81 -1.12 -4.62 -21.50
N LYS A 82 -0.53 -3.42 -21.34
CA LYS A 82 0.92 -3.22 -21.20
C LYS A 82 1.41 -3.40 -19.75
N CYS A 83 0.50 -3.58 -18.79
CA CYS A 83 0.88 -3.75 -17.39
C CYS A 83 1.46 -5.15 -17.13
N VAL A 84 2.55 -5.22 -16.38
CA VAL A 84 3.20 -6.47 -15.94
C VAL A 84 2.22 -7.45 -15.30
N LEU A 85 1.24 -6.94 -14.54
CA LEU A 85 0.20 -7.77 -13.93
C LEU A 85 -0.67 -8.49 -14.97
N VAL A 86 -1.06 -7.78 -16.03
CA VAL A 86 -1.86 -8.33 -17.12
C VAL A 86 -1.03 -9.29 -17.96
N THR A 87 0.21 -8.92 -18.31
CA THR A 87 1.14 -9.76 -19.06
C THR A 87 1.42 -11.09 -18.35
N LYS A 88 1.56 -11.07 -17.01
CA LYS A 88 1.74 -12.26 -16.18
C LYS A 88 0.45 -13.02 -15.86
N ARG A 89 -0.69 -12.65 -16.47
CA ARG A 89 -2.02 -13.23 -16.22
C ARG A 89 -2.47 -13.17 -14.75
N GLN A 90 -2.00 -12.16 -14.01
CA GLN A 90 -2.38 -11.87 -12.62
C GLN A 90 -2.91 -10.43 -12.47
N PRO A 91 -3.94 -10.02 -13.23
CA PRO A 91 -4.43 -8.65 -13.24
C PRO A 91 -5.19 -8.26 -11.97
N VAL A 92 -5.58 -9.25 -11.15
CA VAL A 92 -6.37 -9.05 -9.94
C VAL A 92 -5.46 -9.03 -8.71
N LYS A 93 -5.62 -8.00 -7.87
CA LYS A 93 -4.92 -7.87 -6.57
C LYS A 93 -5.90 -7.45 -5.49
N SER A 94 -5.62 -7.81 -4.24
CA SER A 94 -6.45 -7.36 -3.12
C SER A 94 -6.21 -5.87 -2.87
N ARG A 95 -7.28 -5.11 -2.64
CA ARG A 95 -7.22 -3.67 -2.38
C ARG A 95 -6.26 -3.35 -1.25
N ASP A 96 -6.46 -4.02 -0.11
CA ASP A 96 -5.78 -3.63 1.12
C ASP A 96 -4.27 -3.88 1.01
N THR A 97 -3.86 -4.99 0.36
CA THR A 97 -2.43 -5.25 0.08
C THR A 97 -1.83 -4.24 -0.88
N LEU A 98 -2.60 -3.82 -1.89
CA LEU A 98 -2.13 -2.84 -2.86
C LEU A 98 -1.98 -1.48 -2.20
N SER A 99 -2.97 -1.03 -1.44
CA SER A 99 -2.95 0.23 -0.70
C SER A 99 -1.80 0.29 0.29
N ALA A 100 -1.60 -0.78 1.08
CA ALA A 100 -0.48 -0.85 2.02
C ALA A 100 0.88 -0.77 1.31
N LEU A 101 1.02 -1.45 0.17
CA LEU A 101 2.23 -1.40 -0.64
C LEU A 101 2.47 0.00 -1.23
N THR A 102 1.43 0.67 -1.74
CA THR A 102 1.54 2.03 -2.25
C THR A 102 1.93 3.02 -1.14
N VAL A 103 1.33 2.91 0.04
CA VAL A 103 1.67 3.74 1.22
C VAL A 103 3.12 3.52 1.63
N GLY A 104 3.58 2.26 1.68
CA GLY A 104 4.98 1.94 1.96
C GLY A 104 5.94 2.56 0.94
N LEU A 105 5.62 2.48 -0.35
CA LEU A 105 6.43 3.07 -1.42
C LEU A 105 6.43 4.60 -1.37
N LEU A 106 5.30 5.23 -1.05
CA LEU A 106 5.22 6.68 -0.82
C LEU A 106 6.14 7.12 0.32
N GLY A 107 6.05 6.46 1.47
CA GLY A 107 6.88 6.76 2.63
C GLY A 107 8.36 6.57 2.34
N LEU A 108 8.71 5.44 1.72
CA LEU A 108 10.08 5.14 1.34
C LEU A 108 10.64 6.16 0.34
N SER A 109 9.85 6.55 -0.66
CA SER A 109 10.27 7.54 -1.67
C SER A 109 10.49 8.91 -1.05
N TYR A 110 9.64 9.29 -0.10
CA TYR A 110 9.79 10.54 0.63
C TYR A 110 11.05 10.54 1.52
N ILE A 111 11.33 9.43 2.21
CA ILE A 111 12.51 9.32 3.08
C ILE A 111 13.81 9.29 2.27
N LEU A 112 13.87 8.52 1.19
CA LEU A 112 15.10 8.34 0.41
C LEU A 112 15.39 9.50 -0.54
N PHE A 113 14.35 10.06 -1.16
CA PHE A 113 14.49 11.00 -2.27
C PHE A 113 13.89 12.37 -2.00
N HIS A 114 13.20 12.57 -0.87
CA HIS A 114 12.41 13.77 -0.58
C HIS A 114 11.43 14.13 -1.72
N ARG A 115 10.91 13.11 -2.43
CA ARG A 115 9.99 13.24 -3.56
C ARG A 115 8.72 12.42 -3.35
N THR A 116 7.64 12.85 -3.99
CA THR A 116 6.36 12.14 -4.05
C THR A 116 6.38 11.02 -5.07
N PHE A 117 5.80 9.87 -4.73
CA PHE A 117 5.74 8.74 -5.65
C PHE A 117 4.77 9.06 -6.81
N PRO A 118 5.12 8.77 -8.08
CA PRO A 118 4.38 9.24 -9.26
C PRO A 118 2.90 8.81 -9.31
N CYS A 119 2.57 7.71 -8.65
CA CYS A 119 1.22 7.14 -8.60
C CYS A 119 0.14 8.06 -8.01
N CYS A 120 0.55 9.07 -7.24
CA CYS A 120 -0.34 9.93 -6.45
C CYS A 120 -0.35 11.39 -6.92
N GLU A 121 0.37 11.71 -7.98
CA GLU A 121 0.44 13.05 -8.54
C GLU A 121 -0.70 13.28 -9.54
N THR A 122 -1.50 14.31 -9.29
CA THR A 122 -2.65 14.71 -10.12
C THR A 122 -2.25 15.31 -11.48
N SER A 123 -0.96 15.64 -11.68
CA SER A 123 -0.43 16.19 -12.92
C SER A 123 0.82 15.43 -13.36
N LEU A 124 0.63 14.37 -14.15
CA LEU A 124 1.68 13.73 -14.94
C LEU A 124 2.20 14.73 -15.99
N SER A 125 3.18 15.57 -15.66
CA SER A 125 3.80 16.39 -16.73
C SER A 125 5.30 16.63 -16.64
N GLN A 126 5.99 16.58 -15.49
CA GLN A 126 7.46 16.80 -15.45
C GLN A 126 8.22 16.04 -14.34
N SER A 127 7.55 15.66 -13.26
CA SER A 127 8.11 14.98 -12.07
C SER A 127 8.49 13.51 -12.29
N SER A 128 7.81 12.81 -13.21
CA SER A 128 8.01 11.38 -13.42
C SER A 128 9.40 11.01 -13.97
N THR A 129 9.97 11.86 -14.84
CA THR A 129 11.30 11.65 -15.44
C THR A 129 12.42 11.89 -14.43
N GLU A 130 12.30 12.90 -13.56
CA GLU A 130 13.24 13.10 -12.46
C GLU A 130 13.22 11.93 -11.48
N PHE A 131 12.04 11.44 -11.10
CA PHE A 131 11.93 10.29 -10.20
C PHE A 131 12.61 9.05 -10.79
N THR A 132 12.42 8.78 -12.09
CA THR A 132 13.07 7.66 -12.77
C THR A 132 14.60 7.82 -12.85
N ASN A 133 15.10 9.04 -13.02
CA ASN A 133 16.54 9.31 -13.07
C ASN A 133 17.20 9.15 -11.69
N ILE A 134 16.51 9.58 -10.62
CA ILE A 134 17.00 9.43 -9.24
C ILE A 134 16.97 7.95 -8.82
N THR A 135 15.92 7.22 -9.17
CA THR A 135 15.86 5.77 -8.85
C THR A 135 16.88 4.96 -9.65
N SER A 136 17.13 5.30 -10.92
CA SER A 136 18.15 4.62 -11.72
C SER A 136 19.57 4.89 -11.21
N SER A 137 19.87 6.12 -10.77
CA SER A 137 21.17 6.42 -10.16
C SER A 137 21.43 5.63 -8.88
N PHE A 138 20.39 5.42 -8.05
CA PHE A 138 20.48 4.60 -6.84
C PHE A 138 20.73 3.12 -7.14
N LEU A 139 20.08 2.56 -8.17
CA LEU A 139 20.33 1.19 -8.62
C LEU A 139 21.78 1.02 -9.07
N ASN A 140 22.27 1.94 -9.91
CA ASN A 140 23.64 1.92 -10.42
C ASN A 140 24.69 2.11 -9.32
N ALA A 141 24.37 2.86 -8.25
CA ALA A 141 25.26 3.02 -7.10
C ALA A 141 25.32 1.72 -6.27
N ARG A 142 24.19 1.03 -6.09
CA ARG A 142 24.15 -0.25 -5.38
C ARG A 142 24.88 -1.35 -6.14
N GLU A 143 24.75 -1.39 -7.46
CA GLU A 143 25.48 -2.35 -8.29
C GLU A 143 27.00 -2.15 -8.19
N ARG A 144 27.47 -0.90 -8.13
CA ARG A 144 28.90 -0.59 -7.91
C ARG A 144 29.40 -1.01 -6.53
N LEU A 145 28.61 -0.77 -5.49
CA LEU A 145 28.97 -1.19 -4.12
C LEU A 145 28.91 -2.71 -3.92
N GLY A 146 28.09 -3.43 -4.69
CA GLY A 146 28.01 -4.89 -4.64
C GLY A 146 29.09 -5.62 -5.44
N SER A 147 29.81 -4.92 -6.32
CA SER A 147 30.94 -5.47 -7.07
C SER A 147 32.28 -5.45 -6.33
N ASP A 148 32.38 -4.70 -5.22
CA ASP A 148 33.63 -4.57 -4.45
C ASP A 148 33.82 -5.68 -3.39
N ASP A 149 32.83 -6.57 -3.20
CA ASP A 149 32.90 -7.72 -2.27
C ASP A 149 33.40 -9.03 -2.94
N VAL A 150 33.90 -8.97 -4.17
CA VAL A 150 34.50 -10.12 -4.87
C VAL A 150 35.88 -9.74 -5.43
N THR A 151 36.86 -9.60 -4.54
CA THR A 151 38.29 -9.82 -4.84
C THR A 151 39.05 -10.22 -3.59
#